data_AF-A0A0F9GA71-F1
#
_entry.id   AF-A0A0F9GA71-F1
#
_cell.length_a   1.000
_cell.length_b   1.000
_cell.length_c   1.000
_cell.angle_alpha   90.00
_cell.angle_beta   90.00
_cell.angle_gamma   90.00
#
_symmetry.space_group_name_H-M   'P 1'
#
loop_
_entity.id
_entity.type
_entity.pdbx_description
1 polymer ?
#
loop_
_entity_poly.entity_id
_entity_poly.type
_entity_poly.pdbx_seq_one_letter_code
_entity_poly.pdbx_strand_id
1 'polypeptide(L)'
;MHIVTDRIHPDEPCWGLWEGPKGGRWIQRVFIVRGDAKAKFETDFGPVSDWPDATEIIYPSFGENSVGQLQEMAERDRHSDHWAKRRREMQAESTLIADILRQEEILLDVVRNRSQFGPGASVQRNDFPREAVISKQKEKKNARKSRNR
;
A
#
# COMPACT_ATOMS: atom_id res chain seq x y z
N MET A 1 -2.93 16.69 29.13
CA MET A 1 -1.67 16.45 29.87
C MET A 1 -1.68 14.99 30.31
N HIS A 2 -0.63 14.23 30.04
CA HIS A 2 -0.49 12.85 30.51
C HIS A 2 0.72 12.76 31.44
N ILE A 3 0.59 11.96 32.49
CA ILE A 3 1.65 11.74 33.48
C ILE A 3 2.51 10.59 32.95
N VAL A 4 3.83 10.71 32.95
CA VAL A 4 4.70 9.57 32.64
C VAL A 4 4.78 8.71 33.89
N THR A 5 4.58 7.40 33.75
CA THR A 5 4.72 6.43 34.84
C THR A 5 5.90 5.50 34.56
N ASP A 6 6.59 5.05 35.60
CA ASP A 6 7.74 4.15 35.49
C ASP A 6 7.36 2.67 35.62
N ARG A 7 6.15 2.38 36.10
CA ARG A 7 5.64 1.03 36.31
C ARG A 7 4.17 0.90 35.95
N ILE A 8 3.79 -0.32 35.58
CA ILE A 8 2.44 -0.72 35.17
C ILE A 8 2.16 -2.11 35.75
N HIS A 9 0.92 -2.38 36.14
CA HIS A 9 0.45 -3.69 36.55
C HIS A 9 -0.44 -4.31 35.45
N PRO A 10 -0.37 -5.62 35.18
CA PRO A 10 -1.20 -6.28 34.17
C PRO A 10 -2.70 -6.06 34.38
N ASP A 11 -3.15 -5.99 35.63
CA ASP A 11 -4.57 -5.82 36.00
C ASP A 11 -5.04 -4.36 36.02
N GLU A 12 -4.16 -3.38 35.75
CA GLU A 12 -4.57 -1.98 35.71
C GLU A 12 -5.52 -1.71 34.53
N PRO A 13 -6.54 -0.84 34.70
CA PRO A 13 -7.44 -0.48 33.62
C PRO A 13 -6.74 0.37 32.57
N CYS A 14 -6.85 -0.04 31.31
CA CYS A 14 -6.13 0.57 30.21
C CYS A 14 -7.05 1.49 29.39
N TRP A 15 -6.55 2.69 29.06
CA TRP A 15 -7.15 3.61 28.09
C TRP A 15 -6.71 3.30 26.65
N GLY A 16 -5.81 2.34 26.47
CA GLY A 16 -5.43 1.88 25.15
C GLY A 16 -3.93 1.72 24.99
N LEU A 17 -3.60 1.15 23.86
CA LEU A 17 -2.24 0.77 23.50
C LEU A 17 -1.97 1.24 22.09
N TRP A 18 -0.80 1.83 21.90
CA TRP A 18 -0.25 2.14 20.60
C TRP A 18 1.09 1.44 20.48
N GLU A 19 1.37 0.78 19.37
CA GLU A 19 2.64 0.13 19.12
C GLU A 19 3.06 0.37 17.67
N GLY A 20 4.30 0.85 17.49
CA GLY A 20 4.79 1.12 16.15
C GLY A 20 6.16 1.78 16.11
N PRO A 21 6.62 2.15 14.90
CA PRO A 21 7.92 2.74 14.69
C PRO A 21 7.93 4.21 15.14
N LYS A 22 8.92 4.60 15.94
CA LYS A 22 9.20 6.00 16.26
C LYS A 22 10.70 6.23 16.39
N GLY A 23 11.24 7.17 15.61
CA GLY A 23 12.66 7.51 15.66
C GLY A 23 13.59 6.34 15.34
N GLY A 24 13.16 5.43 14.45
CA GLY A 24 13.93 4.23 14.08
C GLY A 24 13.85 3.09 15.10
N ARG A 25 13.04 3.23 16.16
CA ARG A 25 12.83 2.20 17.19
C ARG A 25 11.38 1.73 17.22
N TRP A 26 11.17 0.46 17.54
CA TRP A 26 9.83 -0.09 17.74
C TRP A 26 9.43 0.15 19.19
N ILE A 27 8.38 0.94 19.40
CA ILE A 27 7.97 1.40 20.73
C ILE A 27 6.51 1.02 20.97
N GLN A 28 6.24 0.45 22.13
CA GLN A 28 4.89 0.29 22.65
C GLN A 28 4.61 1.35 23.70
N ARG A 29 3.45 1.99 23.57
CA ARG A 29 2.90 2.96 24.52
C ARG A 29 1.63 2.39 25.11
N VAL A 30 1.59 2.30 26.42
CA VAL A 30 0.39 1.92 27.16
C VAL A 30 -0.13 3.15 27.89
N PHE A 31 -1.42 3.44 27.72
CA PHE A 31 -2.10 4.52 28.41
C PHE A 31 -2.99 3.92 29.49
N ILE A 32 -2.79 4.30 30.74
CA ILE A 32 -3.45 3.68 31.90
C ILE A 32 -4.28 4.72 32.63
N VAL A 33 -5.42 4.29 33.17
CA VAL A 33 -6.30 5.14 33.97
C VAL A 33 -5.93 4.99 35.45
N ARG A 34 -5.51 6.09 36.09
CA ARG A 34 -5.26 6.14 37.53
C ARG A 34 -6.03 7.32 38.13
N GLY A 35 -7.16 7.04 38.75
CA GLY A 35 -8.12 8.07 39.15
C GLY A 35 -8.60 8.86 37.92
N ASP A 36 -8.54 10.18 37.99
CA ASP A 36 -8.99 11.07 36.91
C ASP A 36 -7.89 11.38 35.87
N ALA A 37 -6.71 10.78 36.01
CA ALA A 37 -5.56 11.05 35.15
C ALA A 37 -5.21 9.86 34.27
N LYS A 38 -4.72 10.18 33.06
CA LYS A 38 -4.12 9.21 32.14
C LYS A 38 -2.61 9.21 32.31
N ALA A 39 -2.08 8.06 32.71
CA ALA A 39 -0.64 7.82 32.78
C ALA A 39 -0.16 7.14 31.48
N LYS A 40 1.06 7.45 31.04
CA LYS A 40 1.69 6.85 29.87
C LYS A 40 2.92 6.07 30.31
N PHE A 41 3.01 4.83 29.85
CA PHE A 41 4.18 3.98 29.97
C PHE A 41 4.72 3.66 28.57
N GLU A 42 6.04 3.71 28.39
CA GLU A 42 6.68 3.38 27.12
C GLU A 42 7.64 2.20 27.31
N THR A 43 7.52 1.22 26.43
CA THR A 43 8.44 0.09 26.30
C THR A 43 9.13 0.17 24.96
N ASP A 44 10.44 0.07 24.96
CA ASP A 44 11.27 0.03 23.76
C ASP A 44 11.62 -1.41 23.42
N PHE A 45 11.22 -1.86 22.23
CA PHE A 45 11.47 -3.23 21.74
C PHE A 45 12.69 -3.34 20.83
N GLY A 46 13.45 -2.26 20.62
CA GLY A 46 14.65 -2.27 19.79
C GLY A 46 14.50 -1.52 18.46
N PRO A 47 15.45 -1.70 17.53
CA PRO A 47 15.42 -1.04 16.23
C PRO A 47 14.31 -1.61 15.34
N VAL A 48 13.74 -0.76 14.48
CA VAL A 48 12.67 -1.16 13.54
C VAL A 48 13.13 -2.24 12.55
N SER A 49 14.43 -2.34 12.28
CA SER A 49 15.01 -3.37 11.41
C SER A 49 14.72 -4.80 11.88
N ASP A 50 14.53 -4.99 13.19
CA ASP A 50 14.28 -6.31 13.78
C ASP A 50 12.80 -6.73 13.60
N TRP A 51 11.96 -5.81 13.12
CA TRP A 51 10.51 -5.97 12.98
C TRP A 51 10.02 -5.67 11.54
N PRO A 52 10.55 -6.34 10.50
CA PRO A 52 10.29 -5.98 9.10
C PRO A 52 8.83 -6.22 8.65
N ASP A 53 8.19 -7.25 9.21
CA ASP A 53 6.81 -7.63 8.88
C ASP A 53 5.78 -7.12 9.89
N ALA A 54 6.22 -6.45 10.96
CA ALA A 54 5.32 -5.89 11.95
C ALA A 54 4.48 -4.75 11.35
N THR A 55 3.28 -4.56 11.88
CA THR A 55 2.38 -3.48 11.49
C THR A 55 2.15 -2.58 12.70
N GLU A 56 1.94 -1.29 12.47
CA GLU A 56 1.53 -0.39 13.54
C GLU A 56 0.16 -0.82 14.08
N ILE A 57 0.05 -0.92 15.40
CA ILE A 57 -1.13 -1.42 16.11
C ILE A 57 -1.66 -0.31 17.00
N ILE A 58 -2.98 -0.12 16.95
CA ILE A 58 -3.70 0.80 17.84
C ILE A 58 -4.90 0.06 18.43
N TYR A 59 -4.87 -0.17 19.73
CA TYR A 59 -6.02 -0.67 20.48
C TYR A 59 -6.63 0.46 21.32
N PRO A 60 -7.75 1.05 20.87
CA PRO A 60 -8.51 1.94 21.73
C PRO A 60 -9.16 1.12 22.85
N SER A 61 -9.04 1.59 24.09
CA SER A 61 -9.80 1.08 25.22
C SER A 61 -10.24 2.25 26.09
N PHE A 62 -11.32 2.11 26.84
CA PHE A 62 -11.85 3.20 27.66
C PHE A 62 -11.88 2.82 29.14
N GLY A 63 -10.92 1.99 29.56
CA GLY A 63 -10.84 1.39 30.90
C GLY A 63 -11.49 0.01 31.02
N GLU A 64 -12.05 -0.51 29.92
CA GLU A 64 -12.72 -1.81 29.88
C GLU A 64 -11.74 -2.98 29.85
N ASN A 65 -10.58 -2.79 29.20
CA ASN A 65 -9.55 -3.81 29.10
C ASN A 65 -8.44 -3.56 30.10
N SER A 66 -7.85 -4.63 30.60
CA SER A 66 -6.63 -4.52 31.41
C SER A 66 -5.41 -4.29 30.53
N VAL A 67 -4.35 -3.77 31.13
CA VAL A 67 -3.05 -3.61 30.47
C VAL A 67 -2.55 -4.95 29.91
N GLY A 68 -2.64 -6.01 30.70
CA GLY A 68 -2.20 -7.35 30.31
C GLY A 68 -2.95 -7.87 29.08
N GLN A 69 -4.27 -7.67 29.02
CA GLN A 69 -5.08 -8.06 27.86
C GLN A 69 -4.63 -7.34 26.58
N LEU A 70 -4.42 -6.02 26.64
CA LEU A 70 -3.98 -5.27 25.46
C LEU A 70 -2.56 -5.63 25.05
N GLN A 71 -1.67 -5.92 26.01
CA GLN A 71 -0.31 -6.36 25.71
C GLN A 71 -0.29 -7.75 25.07
N GLU A 72 -1.12 -8.68 25.55
CA GLU A 72 -1.26 -10.01 24.96
C GLU A 72 -1.81 -9.92 23.52
N MET A 73 -2.82 -9.08 23.30
CA MET A 73 -3.34 -8.82 21.95
C MET A 73 -2.25 -8.25 21.03
N ALA A 74 -1.48 -7.27 21.52
CA ALA A 74 -0.40 -6.66 20.76
C ALA A 74 0.72 -7.65 20.43
N GLU A 75 1.10 -8.49 21.38
CA GLU A 75 2.08 -9.56 21.18
C GLU A 75 1.60 -10.57 20.14
N ARG A 76 0.34 -11.03 20.25
CA ARG A 76 -0.26 -11.94 19.28
C ARG A 76 -0.26 -11.36 17.87
N ASP A 77 -0.65 -10.10 17.72
CA ASP A 77 -0.71 -9.45 16.41
C ASP A 77 0.69 -9.16 15.85
N ARG A 78 1.69 -8.90 16.71
CA ARG A 78 3.11 -8.76 16.31
C ARG A 78 3.68 -10.05 15.74
N HIS A 79 3.26 -11.20 16.25
CA HIS A 79 3.67 -12.53 15.78
C HIS A 79 2.73 -13.12 14.73
N SER A 80 1.71 -12.37 14.29
CA SER A 80 0.74 -12.82 13.30
C SER A 80 1.14 -12.40 11.88
N ASP A 81 1.30 -13.38 11.00
CA ASP A 81 1.54 -13.15 9.57
C ASP A 81 0.30 -12.65 8.81
N HIS A 82 -0.87 -12.61 9.45
CA HIS A 82 -2.13 -12.29 8.78
C HIS A 82 -2.07 -10.95 8.03
N TRP A 83 -1.62 -9.89 8.72
CA TRP A 83 -1.55 -8.56 8.14
C TRP A 83 -0.37 -8.40 7.17
N ALA A 84 0.75 -9.07 7.43
CA ALA A 84 1.88 -9.11 6.49
C ALA A 84 1.47 -9.75 5.16
N LYS A 85 0.77 -10.89 5.21
CA LYS A 85 0.26 -11.59 4.03
C LYS A 85 -0.75 -10.74 3.27
N ARG A 86 -1.73 -10.14 3.97
CA ARG A 86 -2.73 -9.28 3.34
C ARG A 86 -2.10 -8.05 2.65
N ARG A 87 -1.03 -7.47 3.22
CA ARG A 87 -0.28 -6.39 2.57
C ARG A 87 0.39 -6.86 1.27
N ARG A 88 1.02 -8.05 1.28
CA ARG A 88 1.64 -8.63 0.07
C ARG A 88 0.59 -8.93 -1.00
N GLU A 89 -0.56 -9.46 -0.62
CA GLU A 89 -1.69 -9.70 -1.52
C GLU A 89 -2.21 -8.39 -2.13
N MET A 90 -2.46 -7.34 -1.33
CA MET A 90 -2.87 -6.04 -1.86
C MET A 90 -1.83 -5.40 -2.78
N GLN A 91 -0.54 -5.54 -2.47
CA GLN A 91 0.53 -5.06 -3.35
C GLN A 91 0.57 -5.83 -4.67
N ALA A 92 0.38 -7.16 -4.63
CA ALA A 92 0.31 -7.99 -5.83
C ALA A 92 -0.94 -7.70 -6.68
N GLU A 93 -2.06 -7.38 -6.04
CA GLU A 93 -3.32 -7.01 -6.70
C GLU A 93 -3.32 -5.56 -7.23
N SER A 94 -2.36 -4.73 -6.81
CA SER A 94 -2.20 -3.36 -7.30
C SER A 94 -1.58 -3.33 -8.71
N THR A 95 -2.28 -3.86 -9.70
CA THR A 95 -1.91 -3.79 -11.12
C THR A 95 -2.14 -2.40 -11.73
N LEU A 96 -2.75 -1.48 -10.98
CA LEU A 96 -3.16 -0.16 -11.44
C LEU A 96 -1.97 0.67 -11.95
N ILE A 97 -0.80 0.54 -11.31
CA ILE A 97 0.43 1.20 -11.77
C ILE A 97 0.94 0.57 -13.08
N ALA A 98 0.92 -0.76 -13.19
CA ALA A 98 1.32 -1.46 -14.40
C ALA A 98 0.39 -1.13 -15.58
N ASP A 99 -0.92 -1.01 -15.31
CA ASP A 99 -1.91 -0.62 -16.30
C ASP A 99 -1.75 0.83 -16.75
N ILE A 100 -1.43 1.77 -15.83
CA ILE A 100 -1.10 3.16 -16.19
C ILE A 100 0.16 3.21 -17.07
N LEU A 101 1.24 2.49 -16.70
CA LEU A 101 2.48 2.47 -17.49
C LEU A 101 2.25 1.91 -18.89
N ARG A 102 1.44 0.85 -19.00
CA ARG A 102 1.03 0.29 -20.30
C ARG A 102 0.23 1.30 -21.13
N GLN A 103 -0.65 2.08 -20.52
CA GLN A 103 -1.40 3.14 -21.22
C GLN A 103 -0.49 4.26 -21.72
N GLU A 104 0.48 4.69 -20.92
CA GLU A 104 1.46 5.70 -21.33
C GLU A 104 2.35 5.22 -22.49
N GLU A 105 2.80 3.96 -22.46
CA GLU A 105 3.59 3.37 -23.54
C GLU A 105 2.80 3.34 -24.87
N ILE A 106 1.52 2.96 -24.82
CA ILE A 106 0.62 3.00 -25.97
C ILE A 106 0.48 4.43 -26.52
N LEU A 107 0.31 5.42 -25.64
CA LEU A 107 0.21 6.82 -26.06
C LEU A 107 1.50 7.33 -26.71
N LEU A 108 2.66 6.98 -26.15
CA LEU A 108 3.95 7.33 -26.73
C LEU A 108 4.13 6.71 -28.12
N ASP A 109 3.72 5.47 -28.31
CA ASP A 109 3.77 4.80 -29.61
C ASP A 109 2.82 5.42 -30.64
N VAL A 110 1.62 5.85 -30.22
CA VAL A 110 0.70 6.60 -31.08
C VAL A 110 1.31 7.96 -31.47
N VAL A 111 1.93 8.67 -30.52
CA VAL A 111 2.60 9.96 -30.80
C VAL A 111 3.80 9.77 -31.73
N ARG A 112 4.56 8.68 -31.58
CA ARG A 112 5.71 8.36 -32.44
C ARG A 112 5.31 7.89 -33.85
N ASN A 113 4.11 7.33 -34.04
CA ASN A 113 3.56 6.97 -35.35
C ASN A 113 3.03 8.18 -36.15
N ARG A 114 3.72 9.32 -36.08
CA ARG A 114 3.47 10.47 -36.96
C ARG A 114 4.28 10.32 -38.24
N SER A 115 3.58 10.20 -39.36
CA SER A 115 4.18 10.24 -40.69
C SER A 115 4.14 11.67 -41.23
N GLN A 116 5.29 12.21 -41.66
CA GLN A 116 5.38 13.51 -42.33
C GLN A 116 5.49 13.27 -43.84
N PHE A 117 4.71 13.99 -44.64
CA PHE A 117 4.74 13.92 -46.09
C PHE A 117 5.05 15.29 -46.72
N GLY A 118 6.06 15.33 -47.60
CA GLY A 118 6.26 16.33 -48.67
C GLY A 118 6.69 17.77 -48.29
N PRO A 119 7.20 18.55 -49.26
CA PRO A 119 7.61 19.94 -49.04
C PRO A 119 6.37 20.86 -48.98
N GLY A 120 6.15 21.48 -47.81
CA GLY A 120 4.89 22.14 -47.42
C GLY A 120 4.11 21.38 -46.33
N ALA A 121 4.84 20.67 -45.45
CA ALA A 121 4.41 19.58 -44.58
C ALA A 121 3.00 19.72 -43.96
N SER A 122 2.13 18.76 -44.27
CA SER A 122 0.93 18.44 -43.49
C SER A 122 1.24 17.27 -42.55
N VAL A 123 0.90 17.42 -41.27
CA VAL A 123 1.08 16.37 -40.25
C VAL A 123 -0.26 15.69 -40.03
N GLN A 124 -0.39 14.44 -40.49
CA GLN A 124 -1.58 13.62 -40.20
C GLN A 124 -1.32 12.81 -38.92
N ARG A 125 -2.18 12.96 -37.91
CA ARG A 125 -2.21 12.07 -36.75
C ARG A 125 -2.89 10.77 -37.14
N ASN A 126 -2.17 9.65 -37.06
CA ASN A 126 -2.78 8.33 -37.17
C ASN A 126 -3.21 7.90 -35.77
N ASP A 127 -4.51 7.98 -35.46
CA ASP A 127 -5.09 7.61 -34.16
C ASP A 127 -5.03 6.10 -33.84
N PHE A 128 -4.18 5.33 -34.53
CA PHE A 128 -4.09 3.88 -34.36
C PHE A 128 -2.62 3.44 -34.20
N PRO A 129 -2.32 2.60 -33.20
CA PRO A 129 -0.99 1.99 -33.07
C PRO A 129 -0.63 1.24 -34.37
N ARG A 130 0.65 1.29 -34.76
CA ARG A 130 1.15 0.73 -36.02
C ARG A 130 0.70 -0.71 -36.26
N GLU A 131 0.65 -1.52 -35.21
CA GLU A 131 0.21 -2.90 -35.26
C GLU A 131 -1.27 -3.05 -35.64
N ALA A 132 -2.14 -2.18 -35.13
CA ALA A 132 -3.56 -2.14 -35.47
C ALA A 132 -3.79 -1.70 -36.93
N VAL A 133 -2.91 -0.84 -37.46
CA VAL A 133 -2.93 -0.47 -38.88
C VAL A 133 -2.48 -1.63 -39.76
N ILE A 134 -1.40 -2.32 -39.36
CA ILE A 134 -0.87 -3.49 -40.08
C ILE A 134 -1.88 -4.64 -40.08
N SER A 135 -2.57 -4.89 -38.96
CA SER A 135 -3.60 -5.93 -38.87
C SER A 135 -4.80 -5.61 -39.77
N LYS A 136 -5.34 -4.38 -39.70
CA LYS A 136 -6.42 -3.94 -40.62
C LYS A 136 -6.03 -4.00 -42.09
N GLN A 137 -4.77 -3.68 -42.42
CA GLN A 137 -4.30 -3.77 -43.81
C GLN A 137 -4.16 -5.23 -44.27
N LYS A 138 -3.68 -6.13 -43.41
CA LYS A 138 -3.65 -7.58 -43.68
C LYS A 138 -5.06 -8.14 -43.86
N GLU A 139 -5.98 -7.75 -42.99
CA GLU A 139 -7.40 -8.16 -43.04
C GLU A 139 -8.07 -7.69 -44.33
N LYS A 140 -7.88 -6.42 -44.74
CA LYS A 140 -8.34 -5.91 -46.04
C LYS A 140 -7.73 -6.63 -47.24
N LYS A 141 -6.44 -6.98 -47.20
CA LYS A 141 -5.79 -7.76 -48.27
C LYS A 141 -6.38 -9.17 -48.38
N ASN A 142 -6.63 -9.83 -47.25
CA ASN A 142 -7.23 -11.16 -47.22
C ASN A 142 -8.68 -11.14 -47.72
N ALA A 143 -9.49 -10.15 -47.32
CA ALA A 143 -10.86 -9.97 -47.79
C ALA A 143 -10.96 -9.67 -49.30
N ARG A 144 -9.95 -9.01 -49.90
CA ARG A 144 -9.87 -8.84 -51.35
C ARG A 144 -9.50 -10.13 -52.08
N LYS A 145 -8.59 -10.94 -51.52
CA LYS A 145 -8.23 -12.25 -52.10
C LYS A 145 -9.39 -13.24 -52.09
N SER A 146 -10.24 -13.23 -51.07
CA SER A 146 -11.41 -14.12 -50.98
C SER A 146 -12.55 -13.73 -51.94
N ARG A 147 -12.58 -12.48 -52.43
CA ARG A 147 -13.57 -11.99 -53.41
C ARG A 147 -13.22 -12.28 -54.87
N ASN A 148 -11.96 -12.62 -55.15
CA ASN A 148 -11.45 -12.94 -56.49
C ASN A 148 -11.22 -14.45 -56.69
N ARG A 149 -11.74 -15.30 -55.80
CA ARG A 149 -11.91 -16.74 -55.98
C ARG A 149 -13.40 -17.04 -56.08
#